data_AF-A0A9P3BIQ1-F1
#
_entry.id   AF-A0A9P3BIQ1-F1
#
_cell.length_a   1.000
_cell.length_b   1.000
_cell.length_c   1.000
_cell.angle_alpha   90.00
_cell.angle_beta   90.00
_cell.angle_gamma   90.00
#
_symmetry.space_group_name_H-M   'P 1'
#
loop_
_entity.id
_entity.type
_entity.pdbx_description
1 polymer ?
#
loop_
_entity_poly.entity_id
_entity_poly.type
_entity_poly.pdbx_seq_one_letter_code
_entity_poly.pdbx_strand_id
1 'polypeptide(L)'
;MANARLSFELRKETRESIVSQFWGQYMQSISSDILKERWIAEQEGILKDYFKYYHDQVAIQDPLRSPGTLKTHKELFFFTDLLKQNADIPRTELTAACEMVYGSRPYSGCVMLTEGLRNLLARCSRAGRRINFDSALALAVRVLFAVNIPSTSQPRRNRMVVGQSNLVWAGRYSLREFLDDTFPMSEQTLGSGLVKIKRTKLRARFLENHADIEIEWTKHLPDHLKLETTGNRKILQIFELVSFLQVSYNATCAEDFNLPTSESIRLGCYRPRFLWETLKTMQLLFPPGDWNWLKSKKENYKQLRCHFEDWHGKDVNLRALTGAQLLRTYPYWAVRLEILYQEAEDPTPVSCLGRWAERRKAAWHSYLVAFWAIVIAVFFGLAATALSAVQTWITYQAWKHPINSSQT
;
A
#
# COMPACT_ATOMS: atom_id res chain seq x y z
N MET A 1 1.56 -20.69 -32.07
CA MET A 1 1.65 -19.57 -31.10
C MET A 1 0.58 -18.52 -31.38
N ALA A 2 -0.52 -18.61 -30.63
CA ALA A 2 -1.81 -17.99 -30.90
C ALA A 2 -1.75 -16.46 -31.16
N ASN A 3 -2.31 -16.03 -32.29
CA ASN A 3 -2.78 -14.65 -32.50
C ASN A 3 -4.14 -14.48 -31.79
N ALA A 4 -4.20 -14.76 -30.49
CA ALA A 4 -5.42 -14.57 -29.72
C ALA A 4 -5.71 -13.07 -29.58
N ARG A 5 -6.96 -12.68 -29.84
CA ARG A 5 -7.45 -11.33 -29.56
C ARG A 5 -7.43 -11.11 -28.05
N LEU A 6 -7.03 -9.90 -27.64
CA LEU A 6 -6.91 -9.46 -26.25
C LEU A 6 -8.20 -9.59 -25.41
N SER A 7 -9.37 -9.73 -26.05
CA SER A 7 -10.69 -9.72 -25.39
C SER A 7 -11.33 -11.11 -25.18
N PHE A 8 -10.60 -12.20 -25.41
CA PHE A 8 -11.12 -13.56 -25.23
C PHE A 8 -10.62 -14.16 -23.92
N GLU A 9 -11.37 -15.13 -23.36
CA GLU A 9 -10.91 -15.90 -22.19
C GLU A 9 -9.45 -16.35 -22.37
N LEU A 10 -8.64 -16.13 -21.34
CA LEU A 10 -7.22 -16.47 -21.34
C LEU A 10 -7.05 -17.98 -21.44
N ARG A 11 -6.90 -18.49 -22.67
CA ARG A 11 -6.53 -19.88 -22.94
C ARG A 11 -5.25 -20.23 -22.17
N LYS A 12 -5.08 -21.50 -21.85
CA LYS A 12 -3.91 -22.01 -21.11
C LYS A 12 -2.59 -21.52 -21.73
N GLU A 13 -2.42 -21.67 -23.05
CA GLU A 13 -1.25 -21.18 -23.79
C GLU A 13 -0.96 -19.68 -23.59
N THR A 14 -2.01 -18.86 -23.50
CA THR A 14 -1.86 -17.41 -23.27
C THR A 14 -1.38 -17.15 -21.85
N ARG A 15 -1.90 -17.89 -20.86
CA ARG A 15 -1.47 -17.77 -19.45
C ARG A 15 -0.02 -18.18 -19.28
N GLU A 16 0.40 -19.29 -19.90
CA GLU A 16 1.79 -19.73 -19.94
C GLU A 16 2.70 -18.67 -20.60
N SER A 17 2.23 -18.08 -21.69
CA SER A 17 2.97 -17.00 -22.38
C SER A 17 3.10 -15.74 -21.51
N ILE A 18 2.06 -15.36 -20.76
CA ILE A 18 2.11 -14.24 -19.80
C ILE A 18 3.16 -14.52 -18.72
N VAL A 19 3.11 -15.72 -18.16
CA VAL A 19 4.03 -16.15 -17.09
C VAL A 19 5.47 -16.14 -17.57
N SER A 20 5.72 -16.74 -18.75
CA SER A 20 7.03 -16.74 -19.38
C SER A 20 7.51 -15.34 -19.74
N GLN A 21 6.62 -14.47 -20.22
CA GLN A 21 6.98 -13.09 -20.55
C GLN A 21 7.37 -12.28 -19.30
N PHE A 22 6.60 -12.40 -18.22
CA PHE A 22 6.77 -11.53 -17.05
C PHE A 22 7.83 -12.05 -16.10
N TRP A 23 7.89 -13.37 -15.90
CA TRP A 23 8.79 -14.02 -14.94
C TRP A 23 9.71 -15.08 -15.58
N GLY A 24 9.77 -15.20 -16.91
CA GLY A 24 10.55 -16.26 -17.58
C GLY A 24 12.07 -16.11 -17.52
N GLN A 25 12.64 -14.96 -17.16
CA GLN A 25 14.08 -14.88 -16.90
C GLN A 25 14.47 -15.72 -15.67
N TYR A 26 13.62 -15.75 -14.64
CA TYR A 26 13.75 -16.70 -13.53
C TYR A 26 13.61 -18.16 -14.01
N MET A 27 12.72 -18.42 -14.97
CA MET A 27 12.59 -19.77 -15.55
C MET A 27 13.86 -20.27 -16.23
N GLN A 28 14.66 -19.37 -16.81
CA GLN A 28 15.89 -19.76 -17.49
C GLN A 28 16.97 -20.26 -16.52
N SER A 29 16.91 -19.90 -15.25
CA SER A 29 17.80 -20.45 -14.21
C SER A 29 17.38 -21.85 -13.75
N ILE A 30 16.13 -22.26 -14.04
CA ILE A 30 15.64 -23.61 -13.77
C ILE A 30 16.14 -24.56 -14.86
N SER A 31 17.13 -25.38 -14.55
CA SER A 31 17.85 -26.24 -15.51
C SER A 31 17.01 -27.35 -16.17
N SER A 32 15.79 -27.63 -15.71
CA SER A 32 14.97 -28.75 -16.18
C SER A 32 13.63 -28.29 -16.74
N ASP A 33 13.31 -28.67 -17.98
CA ASP A 33 12.02 -28.34 -18.61
C ASP A 33 10.83 -28.98 -17.88
N ILE A 34 11.02 -30.14 -17.25
CA ILE A 34 10.01 -30.79 -16.40
C ILE A 34 9.71 -29.92 -15.16
N LEU A 35 10.73 -29.30 -14.57
CA LEU A 35 10.54 -28.40 -13.43
C LEU A 35 9.88 -27.08 -13.86
N LYS A 36 10.14 -26.60 -15.08
CA LYS A 36 9.46 -25.42 -15.64
C LYS A 36 7.97 -25.70 -15.86
N GLU A 37 7.62 -26.81 -16.50
CA GLU A 37 6.22 -27.18 -16.73
C GLU A 37 5.48 -27.37 -15.41
N ARG A 38 6.11 -28.04 -14.44
CA ARG A 38 5.55 -28.23 -13.10
C ARG A 38 5.34 -26.89 -12.39
N TRP A 39 6.32 -26.00 -12.41
CA TRP A 39 6.19 -24.67 -11.81
C TRP A 39 5.09 -23.86 -12.49
N ILE A 40 5.01 -23.89 -13.83
CA ILE A 40 3.96 -23.17 -14.57
C ILE A 40 2.57 -23.69 -14.16
N ALA A 41 2.39 -25.01 -14.05
CA ALA A 41 1.14 -25.61 -13.60
C ALA A 41 0.81 -25.25 -12.15
N GLU A 42 1.82 -25.19 -11.27
CA GLU A 42 1.67 -24.82 -9.85
C GLU A 42 1.31 -23.33 -9.70
N GLN A 43 1.92 -22.45 -10.49
CA GLN A 43 1.60 -21.03 -10.49
C GLN A 43 0.27 -20.70 -11.17
N GLU A 44 -0.26 -21.55 -12.05
CA GLU A 44 -1.55 -21.31 -12.73
C GLU A 44 -2.71 -21.17 -11.73
N GLY A 45 -2.70 -22.01 -10.68
CA GLY A 45 -3.67 -21.92 -9.58
C GLY A 45 -3.48 -20.67 -8.72
N ILE A 46 -2.23 -20.35 -8.39
CA ILE A 46 -1.84 -19.22 -7.54
C ILE A 46 -2.17 -17.89 -8.25
N LEU A 47 -1.90 -17.78 -9.55
CA LEU A 47 -2.05 -16.56 -10.34
C LEU A 47 -3.48 -16.34 -10.87
N LYS A 48 -4.48 -17.14 -10.47
CA LYS A 48 -5.86 -17.02 -10.95
C LYS A 48 -6.40 -15.59 -10.88
N ASP A 49 -6.22 -14.92 -9.74
CA ASP A 49 -6.69 -13.56 -9.53
C ASP A 49 -5.88 -12.53 -10.33
N TYR A 50 -4.57 -12.76 -10.50
CA TYR A 50 -3.74 -11.96 -11.39
C TYR A 50 -4.17 -12.10 -12.85
N PHE A 51 -4.48 -13.31 -13.34
CA PHE A 51 -4.97 -13.50 -14.70
C PHE A 51 -6.32 -12.83 -14.93
N LYS A 52 -7.21 -12.87 -13.92
CA LYS A 52 -8.46 -12.11 -13.96
C LYS A 52 -8.19 -10.60 -14.04
N TYR A 53 -7.29 -10.09 -13.20
CA TYR A 53 -6.86 -8.69 -13.26
C TYR A 53 -6.27 -8.32 -14.62
N TYR A 54 -5.36 -9.12 -15.15
CA TYR A 54 -4.74 -8.92 -16.45
C TYR A 54 -5.81 -8.84 -17.55
N HIS A 55 -6.74 -9.80 -17.56
CA HIS A 55 -7.84 -9.84 -18.51
C HIS A 55 -8.71 -8.58 -18.39
N ASP A 56 -9.07 -8.16 -17.18
CA ASP A 56 -9.85 -6.94 -16.95
C ASP A 56 -9.12 -5.69 -17.48
N GLN A 57 -7.81 -5.57 -17.24
CA GLN A 57 -7.02 -4.42 -17.71
C GLN A 57 -6.93 -4.35 -19.23
N VAL A 58 -6.76 -5.51 -19.85
CA VAL A 58 -6.70 -5.65 -21.29
C VAL A 58 -8.07 -5.41 -21.94
N ALA A 59 -9.16 -5.91 -21.35
CA ALA A 59 -10.52 -5.73 -21.85
C ALA A 59 -10.98 -4.26 -21.80
N ILE A 60 -10.49 -3.47 -20.84
CA ILE A 60 -10.74 -2.02 -20.79
C ILE A 60 -10.22 -1.31 -22.06
N GLN A 61 -9.20 -1.87 -22.72
CA GLN A 61 -8.62 -1.34 -23.96
C GLN A 61 -9.27 -1.87 -25.25
N ASP A 62 -10.51 -2.40 -25.18
CA ASP A 62 -11.23 -2.91 -26.36
C ASP A 62 -11.11 -1.95 -27.57
N PRO A 63 -10.55 -2.42 -28.71
CA PRO A 63 -10.41 -1.64 -29.94
C PRO A 63 -11.68 -1.00 -30.46
N LEU A 64 -12.86 -1.53 -30.11
CA LEU A 64 -14.15 -0.94 -30.46
C LEU A 64 -14.44 0.35 -29.68
N ARG A 65 -13.83 0.53 -28.50
CA ARG A 65 -14.03 1.69 -27.61
C ARG A 65 -12.94 2.76 -27.72
N SER A 66 -11.78 2.44 -28.29
CA SER A 66 -10.67 3.39 -28.42
C SER A 66 -9.82 3.09 -29.67
N PRO A 67 -9.88 3.93 -30.72
CA PRO A 67 -9.06 3.73 -31.91
C PRO A 67 -7.57 3.85 -31.55
N GLY A 68 -6.77 2.84 -31.93
CA GLY A 68 -5.33 2.79 -31.68
C GLY A 68 -4.89 1.92 -30.49
N THR A 69 -5.77 1.11 -29.91
CA THR A 69 -5.40 0.15 -28.85
C THR A 69 -4.71 -1.09 -29.39
N LEU A 70 -4.00 -1.77 -28.48
CA LEU A 70 -3.39 -3.07 -28.72
C LEU A 70 -4.47 -4.08 -29.09
N LYS A 71 -4.17 -4.99 -30.02
CA LYS A 71 -5.08 -6.05 -30.50
C LYS A 71 -4.67 -7.44 -30.04
N THR A 72 -3.38 -7.66 -29.79
CA THR A 72 -2.84 -8.98 -29.43
C THR A 72 -1.96 -8.93 -28.19
N HIS A 73 -1.89 -10.05 -27.48
CA HIS A 73 -0.96 -10.21 -26.33
C HIS A 73 0.50 -10.01 -26.76
N LYS A 74 0.87 -10.39 -27.98
CA LYS A 74 2.22 -10.20 -28.53
C LYS A 74 2.61 -8.72 -28.63
N GLU A 75 1.67 -7.85 -29.01
CA GLU A 75 1.91 -6.41 -29.04
C GLU A 75 2.13 -5.88 -27.61
N LEU A 76 1.35 -6.34 -26.62
CA LEU A 76 1.59 -5.96 -25.23
C LEU A 76 2.95 -6.48 -24.71
N PHE A 77 3.30 -7.72 -25.04
CA PHE A 77 4.59 -8.31 -24.66
C PHE A 77 5.77 -7.52 -25.21
N PHE A 78 5.66 -7.05 -26.46
CA PHE A 78 6.65 -6.13 -27.03
C PHE A 78 6.84 -4.87 -26.17
N PHE A 79 5.76 -4.22 -25.72
CA PHE A 79 5.89 -3.05 -24.85
C PHE A 79 6.45 -3.40 -23.48
N THR A 80 6.14 -4.58 -22.94
CA THR A 80 6.76 -5.03 -21.69
C THR A 80 8.25 -5.27 -21.85
N ASP A 81 8.71 -5.89 -22.95
CA ASP A 81 10.14 -6.05 -23.24
C ASP A 81 10.85 -4.73 -23.46
N LEU A 82 10.19 -3.80 -24.15
CA LEU A 82 10.70 -2.45 -24.38
C LEU A 82 10.98 -1.75 -23.06
N LEU A 83 10.04 -1.82 -22.10
CA LEU A 83 10.20 -1.25 -20.76
C LEU A 83 11.29 -1.95 -19.95
N LYS A 84 11.34 -3.29 -19.98
CA LYS A 84 12.36 -4.09 -19.28
C LYS A 84 13.77 -3.71 -19.72
N GLN A 85 13.99 -3.52 -21.03
CA GLN A 85 15.31 -3.28 -21.60
C GLN A 85 15.75 -1.81 -21.54
N ASN A 86 14.83 -0.89 -21.34
CA ASN A 86 15.09 0.56 -21.45
C ASN A 86 14.54 1.32 -20.23
N ALA A 87 14.70 0.74 -19.04
CA ALA A 87 14.16 1.27 -17.80
C ALA A 87 14.62 2.70 -17.47
N ASP A 88 15.85 3.05 -17.88
CA ASP A 88 16.49 4.34 -17.63
C ASP A 88 16.24 5.38 -18.74
N ILE A 89 15.56 5.02 -19.84
CA ILE A 89 15.23 5.97 -20.92
C ILE A 89 13.96 6.76 -20.55
N PRO A 90 13.95 8.10 -20.68
CA PRO A 90 12.75 8.90 -20.47
C PRO A 90 11.57 8.47 -21.33
N ARG A 91 10.36 8.57 -20.77
CA ARG A 91 9.13 8.20 -21.49
C ARG A 91 8.96 8.91 -22.83
N THR A 92 9.29 10.20 -22.90
CA THR A 92 9.19 11.00 -24.15
C THR A 92 10.10 10.48 -25.24
N GLU A 93 11.33 10.09 -24.88
CA GLU A 93 12.28 9.49 -25.82
C GLU A 93 11.82 8.11 -26.27
N LEU A 94 11.29 7.28 -25.37
CA LEU A 94 10.70 5.98 -25.71
C LEU A 94 9.50 6.12 -26.66
N THR A 95 8.60 7.07 -26.38
CA THR A 95 7.45 7.34 -27.25
C THR A 95 7.93 7.87 -28.60
N ALA A 96 8.87 8.82 -28.64
CA ALA A 96 9.41 9.36 -29.89
C ALA A 96 10.11 8.27 -30.73
N ALA A 97 10.90 7.40 -30.10
CA ALA A 97 11.54 6.27 -30.75
C ALA A 97 10.52 5.32 -31.40
N CYS A 98 9.43 5.02 -30.70
CA CYS A 98 8.34 4.23 -31.26
C CYS A 98 7.65 4.97 -32.42
N GLU A 99 7.40 6.27 -32.27
CA GLU A 99 6.80 7.06 -33.34
C GLU A 99 7.68 7.16 -34.59
N MET A 100 9.01 7.19 -34.46
CA MET A 100 9.92 7.19 -35.62
C MET A 100 9.88 5.87 -36.40
N VAL A 101 9.75 4.73 -35.73
CA VAL A 101 9.79 3.42 -36.40
C VAL A 101 8.43 3.03 -36.99
N TYR A 102 7.32 3.48 -36.40
CA TYR A 102 5.97 3.10 -36.83
C TYR A 102 5.15 4.24 -37.44
N GLY A 103 5.53 5.49 -37.19
CA GLY A 103 4.86 6.67 -37.71
C GLY A 103 5.47 7.13 -39.03
N SER A 104 4.62 7.49 -39.98
CA SER A 104 5.02 8.05 -41.28
C SER A 104 5.56 9.50 -41.20
N ARG A 105 6.10 9.94 -40.04
CA ARG A 105 6.58 11.31 -39.84
C ARG A 105 8.09 11.32 -39.58
N PRO A 106 8.88 12.04 -40.37
CA PRO A 106 10.27 12.30 -40.03
C PRO A 106 10.29 13.22 -38.80
N TYR A 107 10.78 12.71 -37.68
CA TYR A 107 11.05 13.52 -36.50
C TYR A 107 12.39 14.24 -36.68
N SER A 108 12.46 15.53 -36.38
CA SER A 108 13.63 16.37 -36.64
C SER A 108 14.66 16.37 -35.50
N GLY A 109 14.45 15.56 -34.46
CA GLY A 109 15.34 15.42 -33.31
C GLY A 109 16.27 14.20 -33.43
N CYS A 110 17.54 14.37 -33.08
CA CYS A 110 18.55 13.32 -33.09
C CYS A 110 18.39 12.41 -31.85
N VAL A 111 17.42 11.49 -31.87
CA VAL A 111 17.37 10.41 -30.87
C VAL A 111 18.35 9.33 -31.32
N MET A 112 19.48 9.22 -30.63
CA MET A 112 20.41 8.10 -30.82
C MET A 112 19.76 6.83 -30.27
N LEU A 113 18.97 6.15 -31.11
CA LEU A 113 18.39 4.85 -30.77
C LEU A 113 19.55 3.87 -30.52
N THR A 114 19.58 3.28 -29.34
CA THR A 114 20.50 2.18 -29.03
C THR A 114 20.25 1.03 -30.03
N GLU A 115 21.30 0.28 -30.35
CA GLU A 115 21.21 -0.84 -31.30
C GLU A 115 20.18 -1.89 -30.84
N GLY A 116 20.05 -2.10 -29.52
CA GLY A 116 19.01 -2.96 -28.95
C GLY A 116 17.59 -2.47 -29.20
N LEU A 117 17.35 -1.16 -29.06
CA LEU A 117 16.05 -0.54 -29.31
C LEU A 117 15.70 -0.58 -30.80
N ARG A 118 16.66 -0.36 -31.71
CA ARG A 118 16.45 -0.51 -33.17
C ARG A 118 16.05 -1.94 -33.52
N ASN A 119 16.77 -2.93 -33.00
CA ASN A 119 16.50 -4.34 -33.26
C ASN A 119 15.13 -4.79 -32.70
N LEU A 120 14.74 -4.30 -31.51
CA LEU A 120 13.41 -4.51 -30.96
C LEU A 120 12.32 -3.90 -31.87
N LEU A 121 12.48 -2.64 -32.26
CA LEU A 121 11.49 -1.93 -33.07
C LEU A 121 11.36 -2.52 -34.49
N ALA A 122 12.47 -2.99 -35.08
CA ALA A 122 12.48 -3.66 -36.39
C ALA A 122 11.66 -4.97 -36.41
N ARG A 123 11.58 -5.70 -35.29
CA ARG A 123 10.79 -6.95 -35.18
C ARG A 123 9.29 -6.75 -35.36
N CYS A 124 8.79 -5.52 -35.24
CA CYS A 124 7.36 -5.23 -35.22
C CYS A 124 6.87 -4.33 -36.37
N SER A 125 7.77 -3.83 -37.23
CA SER A 125 7.50 -2.91 -38.36
C SER A 125 6.60 -3.45 -39.50
N ARG A 126 5.79 -4.49 -39.28
CA ARG A 126 5.00 -5.14 -40.35
C ARG A 126 3.52 -4.74 -40.42
N ALA A 127 3.05 -3.82 -39.59
CA ALA A 127 1.66 -3.38 -39.65
C ALA A 127 1.61 -1.85 -39.75
N GLY A 128 1.24 -1.31 -40.92
CA GLY A 128 1.02 0.12 -41.16
C GLY A 128 -0.18 0.70 -40.40
N ARG A 129 -0.24 0.47 -39.08
CA ARG A 129 -1.36 0.83 -38.19
C ARG A 129 -0.87 1.83 -37.14
N ARG A 130 -1.68 2.86 -36.87
CA ARG A 130 -1.44 3.80 -35.78
C ARG A 130 -1.76 3.15 -34.44
N ILE A 131 -0.74 2.85 -33.64
CA ILE A 131 -0.85 2.43 -32.23
C ILE A 131 -0.68 3.68 -31.36
N ASN A 132 -1.50 3.82 -30.31
CA ASN A 132 -1.29 4.84 -29.30
C ASN A 132 -0.22 4.36 -28.31
N PHE A 133 1.03 4.78 -28.51
CA PHE A 133 2.18 4.34 -27.73
C PHE A 133 2.05 4.66 -26.24
N ASP A 134 1.54 5.85 -25.89
CA ASP A 134 1.34 6.24 -24.50
C ASP A 134 0.35 5.31 -23.77
N SER A 135 -0.73 4.93 -24.45
CA SER A 135 -1.74 4.01 -23.89
C SER A 135 -1.20 2.58 -23.78
N ALA A 136 -0.34 2.17 -24.71
CA ALA A 136 0.30 0.87 -24.71
C ALA A 136 1.35 0.75 -23.59
N LEU A 137 2.20 1.77 -23.43
CA LEU A 137 3.18 1.86 -22.34
C LEU A 137 2.48 1.90 -20.98
N ALA A 138 1.43 2.70 -20.83
CA ALA A 138 0.65 2.75 -19.59
C ALA A 138 0.02 1.39 -19.25
N LEU A 139 -0.49 0.65 -20.25
CA LEU A 139 -1.01 -0.70 -20.04
C LEU A 139 0.10 -1.67 -19.64
N ALA A 140 1.26 -1.61 -20.31
CA ALA A 140 2.42 -2.44 -20.00
C ALA A 140 2.91 -2.24 -18.57
N VAL A 141 3.06 -1.00 -18.11
CA VAL A 141 3.40 -0.71 -16.70
C VAL A 141 2.33 -1.24 -15.76
N ARG A 142 1.05 -1.09 -16.11
CA ARG A 142 -0.06 -1.55 -15.28
C ARG A 142 -0.06 -3.07 -15.08
N VAL A 143 0.13 -3.85 -16.15
CA VAL A 143 0.15 -5.31 -16.04
C VAL A 143 1.43 -5.83 -15.39
N LEU A 144 2.59 -5.18 -15.63
CA LEU A 144 3.88 -5.59 -15.05
C LEU A 144 3.98 -5.26 -13.56
N PHE A 145 3.48 -4.11 -13.14
CA PHE A 145 3.76 -3.54 -11.82
C PHE A 145 2.51 -3.30 -10.97
N ALA A 146 1.30 -3.54 -11.50
CA ALA A 146 0.04 -3.18 -10.86
C ALA A 146 -0.07 -1.67 -10.52
N VAL A 147 0.57 -0.83 -11.33
CA VAL A 147 0.54 0.64 -11.22
C VAL A 147 -0.38 1.21 -12.30
N ASN A 148 -1.50 1.78 -11.87
CA ASN A 148 -2.44 2.47 -12.72
C ASN A 148 -1.90 3.86 -13.07
N ILE A 149 -1.49 4.01 -14.33
CA ILE A 149 -1.07 5.30 -14.88
C ILE A 149 -2.14 5.75 -15.88
N PRO A 150 -2.52 7.05 -15.90
CA PRO A 150 -3.35 7.59 -16.96
C PRO A 150 -2.62 7.52 -18.31
N SER A 151 -3.34 7.18 -19.37
CA SER A 151 -2.79 7.08 -20.73
C SER A 151 -2.31 8.41 -21.30
N THR A 152 -2.62 9.55 -20.68
CA THR A 152 -2.18 10.87 -21.11
C THR A 152 -1.43 11.56 -19.97
N SER A 153 -0.29 12.19 -20.29
CA SER A 153 0.46 13.05 -19.37
C SER A 153 -0.33 14.29 -18.95
N GLN A 154 -1.39 14.64 -19.69
CA GLN A 154 -2.36 15.65 -19.30
C GLN A 154 -3.50 15.02 -18.49
N PRO A 155 -3.83 15.56 -17.30
CA PRO A 155 -4.96 15.09 -16.51
C PRO A 155 -6.27 15.39 -17.25
N ARG A 156 -6.85 14.39 -17.92
CA ARG A 156 -8.23 14.49 -18.40
C ARG A 156 -9.15 14.49 -17.17
N ARG A 157 -9.95 15.56 -17.03
CA ARG A 157 -10.88 15.83 -15.91
C ARG A 157 -11.91 14.72 -15.58
N ASN A 158 -12.02 13.63 -16.35
CA ASN A 158 -13.25 12.83 -16.39
C ASN A 158 -13.17 11.33 -16.04
N ARG A 159 -12.15 10.85 -15.31
CA ARG A 159 -12.25 9.53 -14.68
C ARG A 159 -11.40 9.41 -13.43
N MET A 160 -11.59 10.33 -12.49
CA MET A 160 -11.04 10.18 -11.15
C MET A 160 -11.92 9.18 -10.40
N VAL A 161 -11.38 8.00 -10.12
CA VAL A 161 -11.96 7.16 -9.06
C VAL A 161 -11.55 7.84 -7.77
N VAL A 162 -12.55 8.37 -7.03
CA VAL A 162 -12.33 8.99 -5.73
C VAL A 162 -11.53 8.01 -4.88
N GLY A 163 -10.35 8.45 -4.42
CA GLY A 163 -9.51 7.68 -3.51
C GLY A 163 -8.31 6.93 -4.12
N GLN A 164 -8.05 7.04 -5.43
CA GLN A 164 -6.80 6.50 -6.00
C GLN A 164 -5.69 7.55 -6.03
N SER A 165 -4.45 7.12 -5.77
CA SER A 165 -3.27 7.98 -5.93
C SER A 165 -3.14 8.44 -7.39
N ASN A 166 -3.13 9.77 -7.62
CA ASN A 166 -3.04 10.35 -8.96
C ASN A 166 -1.58 10.35 -9.43
N LEU A 167 -1.06 9.18 -9.79
CA LEU A 167 0.30 9.05 -10.30
C LEU A 167 0.35 9.43 -11.77
N VAL A 168 1.28 10.33 -12.11
CA VAL A 168 1.52 10.74 -13.49
C VAL A 168 2.97 10.40 -13.84
N TRP A 169 3.16 9.44 -14.74
CA TRP A 169 4.48 9.20 -15.32
C TRP A 169 4.78 10.26 -16.38
N ALA A 170 5.38 11.36 -15.92
CA ALA A 170 5.71 12.50 -16.74
C ALA A 170 6.79 12.16 -17.78
N GLY A 171 6.69 12.80 -18.96
CA GLY A 171 7.50 12.49 -20.13
C GLY A 171 9.01 12.56 -19.93
N ARG A 172 9.47 13.40 -19.00
CA ARG A 172 10.90 13.62 -18.71
C ARG A 172 11.51 12.54 -17.82
N TYR A 173 10.69 11.74 -17.13
CA TYR A 173 11.18 10.72 -16.22
C TYR A 173 11.27 9.37 -16.93
N SER A 174 12.31 8.63 -16.61
CA SER A 174 12.44 7.22 -16.94
C SER A 174 11.46 6.36 -16.13
N LEU A 175 11.27 5.10 -16.52
CA LEU A 175 10.43 4.18 -15.74
C LEU A 175 11.04 3.93 -14.36
N ARG A 176 12.38 3.82 -14.31
CA ARG A 176 13.12 3.66 -13.06
C ARG A 176 12.84 4.80 -12.09
N GLU A 177 13.09 6.04 -12.50
CA GLU A 177 12.88 7.21 -11.65
C GLU A 177 11.43 7.30 -11.19
N PHE A 178 10.47 7.04 -12.09
CA PHE A 178 9.06 7.01 -11.75
C PHE A 178 8.73 5.97 -10.66
N LEU A 179 9.30 4.76 -10.72
CA LEU A 179 9.07 3.73 -9.71
C LEU A 179 9.80 4.05 -8.40
N ASP A 180 11.01 4.60 -8.45
CA ASP A 180 11.76 5.04 -7.26
C ASP A 180 11.02 6.18 -6.53
N ASP A 181 10.46 7.14 -7.27
CA ASP A 181 9.64 8.23 -6.74
C ASP A 181 8.28 7.75 -6.21
N THR A 182 7.70 6.72 -6.82
CA THR A 182 6.43 6.13 -6.38
C THR A 182 6.58 5.36 -5.07
N PHE A 183 7.74 4.73 -4.86
CA PHE A 183 8.06 3.91 -3.70
C PHE A 183 9.36 4.40 -3.03
N PRO A 184 9.34 5.59 -2.41
CA PRO A 184 10.53 6.13 -1.75
C PRO A 184 10.84 5.31 -0.50
N MET A 185 12.13 5.09 -0.25
CA MET A 185 12.57 4.59 1.06
C MET A 185 12.57 5.75 2.05
N SER A 186 11.95 5.56 3.21
CA SER A 186 12.11 6.50 4.33
C SER A 186 13.58 6.53 4.75
N GLU A 187 14.22 7.68 4.58
CA GLU A 187 15.48 7.94 5.27
C GLU A 187 15.22 7.98 6.79
N GLN A 188 16.21 7.55 7.58
CA GLN A 188 16.08 7.26 9.01
C GLN A 188 15.89 8.51 9.91
N THR A 189 15.38 9.62 9.37
CA THR A 189 15.44 10.97 9.94
C THR A 189 14.18 11.41 10.69
N LEU A 190 13.39 10.49 11.25
CA LEU A 190 12.33 10.82 12.20
C LEU A 190 12.77 10.52 13.63
N GLY A 191 12.96 11.57 14.43
CA GLY A 191 13.32 11.54 15.85
C GLY A 191 12.24 10.98 16.80
N SER A 192 11.42 10.01 16.37
CA SER A 192 10.33 9.42 17.17
C SER A 192 10.81 8.28 18.08
N GLY A 193 11.99 8.43 18.69
CA GLY A 193 12.73 7.38 19.38
C GLY A 193 12.14 6.81 20.68
N LEU A 194 10.87 7.04 21.05
CA LEU A 194 10.36 6.60 22.37
C LEU A 194 9.00 5.89 22.38
N VAL A 195 8.20 5.95 21.31
CA VAL A 195 6.88 5.29 21.30
C VAL A 195 7.05 3.82 20.91
N LYS A 196 6.67 2.93 21.84
CA LYS A 196 6.64 1.48 21.60
C LYS A 196 5.39 1.13 20.82
N ILE A 197 5.57 0.76 19.55
CA ILE A 197 4.52 0.32 18.65
C ILE A 197 4.10 -1.11 18.99
N LYS A 198 2.86 -1.24 19.46
CA LYS A 198 2.23 -2.54 19.70
C LYS A 198 1.68 -3.11 18.40
N ARG A 199 2.27 -4.21 17.90
CA ARG A 199 1.80 -4.95 16.71
C ARG A 199 0.30 -5.24 16.71
N THR A 200 -0.28 -5.54 17.88
CA THR A 200 -1.71 -5.87 17.98
C THR A 200 -2.61 -4.73 17.53
N LYS A 201 -2.16 -3.48 17.62
CA LYS A 201 -2.91 -2.30 17.16
C LYS A 201 -2.91 -2.13 15.64
N LEU A 202 -1.90 -2.67 14.96
CA LEU A 202 -1.80 -2.64 13.49
C LEU A 202 -2.57 -3.79 12.81
N ARG A 203 -3.19 -4.70 13.56
CA ARG A 203 -3.99 -5.78 12.96
C ARG A 203 -5.23 -5.20 12.30
N ALA A 204 -5.57 -5.69 11.12
CA ALA A 204 -6.77 -5.31 10.38
C ALA A 204 -8.04 -5.38 11.25
N ARG A 205 -8.16 -6.45 12.05
CA ARG A 205 -9.24 -6.63 13.02
C ARG A 205 -9.29 -5.55 14.09
N PHE A 206 -8.13 -5.11 14.58
CA PHE A 206 -8.06 -4.06 15.60
C PHE A 206 -8.47 -2.71 15.00
N LEU A 207 -7.92 -2.39 13.82
CA LEU A 207 -8.21 -1.16 13.09
C LEU A 207 -9.72 -1.03 12.80
N GLU A 208 -10.35 -2.12 12.35
CA GLU A 208 -11.80 -2.12 12.10
C GLU A 208 -12.61 -1.97 13.40
N ASN A 209 -12.28 -2.74 14.44
CA ASN A 209 -13.10 -2.79 15.66
C ASN A 209 -12.88 -1.60 16.61
N HIS A 210 -11.71 -0.96 16.58
CA HIS A 210 -11.33 0.05 17.59
C HIS A 210 -10.98 1.42 16.98
N ALA A 211 -10.61 1.49 15.69
CA ALA A 211 -10.24 2.75 15.04
C ALA A 211 -11.28 3.25 14.02
N ASP A 212 -12.37 2.50 13.83
CA ASP A 212 -13.44 2.80 12.86
C ASP A 212 -12.90 2.93 11.42
N ILE A 213 -11.95 2.04 11.09
CA ILE A 213 -11.30 1.97 9.78
C ILE A 213 -11.93 0.85 8.97
N GLU A 214 -12.59 1.22 7.87
CA GLU A 214 -13.07 0.29 6.85
C GLU A 214 -11.92 -0.18 5.98
N ILE A 215 -11.90 -1.46 5.63
CA ILE A 215 -10.86 -2.03 4.76
C ILE A 215 -11.42 -2.15 3.34
N GLU A 216 -10.71 -1.57 2.38
CA GLU A 216 -11.03 -1.68 0.96
C GLU A 216 -9.88 -2.33 0.18
N TRP A 217 -10.22 -3.24 -0.72
CA TRP A 217 -9.26 -3.93 -1.55
C TRP A 217 -8.92 -3.10 -2.79
N THR A 218 -7.63 -2.94 -3.07
CA THR A 218 -7.14 -2.22 -4.24
C THR A 218 -6.29 -3.12 -5.11
N LYS A 219 -6.44 -2.98 -6.43
CA LYS A 219 -5.54 -3.58 -7.43
C LYS A 219 -4.43 -2.62 -7.85
N HIS A 220 -4.35 -1.45 -7.20
CA HIS A 220 -3.31 -0.46 -7.40
C HIS A 220 -2.29 -0.55 -6.27
N LEU A 221 -1.09 -1.04 -6.56
CA LEU A 221 -0.08 -1.29 -5.52
C LEU A 221 0.36 -0.04 -4.74
N PRO A 222 0.52 1.15 -5.37
CA PRO A 222 0.82 2.39 -4.66
C PRO A 222 -0.23 2.83 -3.63
N ASP A 223 -1.44 2.29 -3.68
CA ASP A 223 -2.50 2.56 -2.70
C ASP A 223 -2.43 1.61 -1.48
N HIS A 224 -1.50 0.65 -1.45
CA HIS A 224 -1.35 -0.25 -0.31
C HIS A 224 -1.02 0.53 0.98
N LEU A 225 -1.74 0.25 2.06
CA LEU A 225 -1.65 0.95 3.35
C LEU A 225 -2.01 2.43 3.29
N LYS A 226 -2.65 2.89 2.21
CA LYS A 226 -3.13 4.26 2.14
C LYS A 226 -4.38 4.38 3.02
N LEU A 227 -4.29 5.24 4.03
CA LEU A 227 -5.42 5.62 4.87
C LEU A 227 -6.04 6.89 4.28
N GLU A 228 -7.28 6.80 3.85
CA GLU A 228 -8.05 7.93 3.34
C GLU A 228 -9.23 8.24 4.24
N THR A 229 -9.42 9.51 4.55
CA THR A 229 -10.60 9.98 5.28
C THR A 229 -11.57 10.61 4.29
N THR A 230 -12.60 9.87 3.91
CA THR A 230 -13.63 10.34 2.96
C THR A 230 -14.93 10.62 3.72
N GLY A 231 -15.20 11.92 3.94
CA GLY A 231 -16.39 12.37 4.67
C GLY A 231 -16.36 11.90 6.13
N ASN A 232 -17.26 10.98 6.48
CA ASN A 232 -17.38 10.42 7.83
C ASN A 232 -16.82 9.00 7.95
N ARG A 233 -16.01 8.54 6.99
CA ARG A 233 -15.43 7.18 6.98
C ARG A 233 -13.93 7.24 6.81
N LYS A 234 -13.21 6.34 7.48
CA LYS A 234 -11.78 6.07 7.24
C LYS A 234 -11.68 4.80 6.44
N ILE A 235 -10.99 4.85 5.31
CA ILE A 235 -10.82 3.73 4.40
C ILE A 235 -9.33 3.42 4.32
N LEU A 236 -8.96 2.20 4.71
CA LEU A 236 -7.63 1.65 4.53
C LEU A 236 -7.60 0.79 3.28
N GLN A 237 -6.82 1.20 2.29
CA GLN A 237 -6.64 0.47 1.06
C GLN A 237 -5.56 -0.61 1.21
N ILE A 238 -5.90 -1.85 0.84
CA ILE A 238 -5.00 -3.00 0.92
C ILE A 238 -4.89 -3.68 -0.43
N PHE A 239 -3.67 -3.93 -0.87
CA PHE A 239 -3.42 -4.55 -2.16
C PHE A 239 -3.94 -6.00 -2.22
N GLU A 240 -4.74 -6.31 -3.24
CA GLU A 240 -5.47 -7.58 -3.35
C GLU A 240 -4.63 -8.70 -4.00
N LEU A 241 -3.76 -8.37 -4.96
CA LEU A 241 -3.08 -9.36 -5.80
C LEU A 241 -1.85 -9.96 -5.10
N VAL A 242 -2.05 -10.66 -3.98
CA VAL A 242 -0.97 -11.26 -3.18
C VAL A 242 -0.16 -12.27 -3.99
N SER A 243 -0.80 -13.06 -4.85
CA SER A 243 -0.12 -14.00 -5.76
C SER A 243 0.87 -13.32 -6.69
N PHE A 244 0.53 -12.14 -7.21
CA PHE A 244 1.45 -11.34 -8.03
C PHE A 244 2.71 -10.96 -7.25
N LEU A 245 2.57 -10.54 -5.98
CA LEU A 245 3.72 -10.22 -5.12
C LEU A 245 4.58 -11.44 -4.83
N GLN A 246 3.95 -12.59 -4.54
CA GLN A 246 4.65 -13.84 -4.24
C GLN A 246 5.47 -14.34 -5.43
N VAL A 247 4.86 -14.42 -6.61
CA VAL A 247 5.57 -14.86 -7.81
C VAL A 247 6.68 -13.90 -8.19
N SER A 248 6.43 -12.59 -8.10
CA SER A 248 7.46 -11.58 -8.37
C SER A 248 8.60 -11.65 -7.35
N TYR A 249 8.31 -11.92 -6.09
CA TYR A 249 9.35 -12.11 -5.08
C TYR A 249 10.13 -13.39 -5.34
N ASN A 250 9.47 -14.51 -5.61
CA ASN A 250 10.14 -15.77 -5.92
C ASN A 250 11.04 -15.67 -7.15
N ALA A 251 10.63 -14.86 -8.15
CA ALA A 251 11.43 -14.59 -9.33
C ALA A 251 12.70 -13.77 -9.05
N THR A 252 12.76 -13.08 -7.92
CA THR A 252 13.86 -12.16 -7.57
C THR A 252 14.56 -12.50 -6.25
N CYS A 253 14.08 -13.49 -5.50
CA CYS A 253 14.58 -13.80 -4.15
C CYS A 253 15.94 -14.50 -4.15
N ALA A 254 16.35 -15.07 -5.28
CA ALA A 254 17.70 -15.60 -5.48
C ALA A 254 18.74 -14.50 -5.73
N GLU A 255 18.30 -13.28 -6.07
CA GLU A 255 19.16 -12.12 -6.31
C GLU A 255 19.52 -11.40 -4.99
N ASP A 256 20.44 -10.44 -5.06
CA ASP A 256 20.77 -9.58 -3.92
C ASP A 256 19.52 -8.81 -3.46
N PHE A 257 19.27 -8.81 -2.15
CA PHE A 257 18.18 -8.06 -1.53
C PHE A 257 18.24 -6.55 -1.82
N ASN A 258 19.43 -6.02 -2.10
CA ASN A 258 19.67 -4.63 -2.48
C ASN A 258 19.84 -4.43 -4.00
N LEU A 259 19.34 -5.34 -4.83
CA LEU A 259 19.36 -5.24 -6.29
C LEU A 259 18.89 -3.84 -6.75
N PRO A 260 19.63 -3.16 -7.64
CA PRO A 260 19.22 -1.87 -8.19
C PRO A 260 17.85 -1.94 -8.87
N THR A 261 17.13 -0.82 -8.88
CA THR A 261 15.80 -0.72 -9.49
C THR A 261 15.82 -1.06 -10.98
N SER A 262 16.85 -0.61 -11.72
CA SER A 262 17.00 -0.92 -13.16
C SER A 262 17.11 -2.43 -13.42
N GLU A 263 17.93 -3.15 -12.66
CA GLU A 263 18.08 -4.61 -12.79
C GLU A 263 16.81 -5.35 -12.39
N SER A 264 16.11 -4.90 -11.35
CA SER A 264 14.81 -5.45 -10.98
C SER A 264 13.78 -5.29 -12.10
N ILE A 265 13.75 -4.11 -12.74
CA ILE A 265 12.87 -3.83 -13.89
C ILE A 265 13.21 -4.73 -15.08
N ARG A 266 14.50 -5.03 -15.33
CA ARG A 266 14.90 -5.97 -16.40
C ARG A 266 14.29 -7.36 -16.20
N LEU A 267 14.22 -7.82 -14.95
CA LEU A 267 13.54 -9.07 -14.57
C LEU A 267 12.00 -8.96 -14.66
N GLY A 268 11.45 -7.75 -14.86
CA GLY A 268 10.01 -7.49 -14.86
C GLY A 268 9.39 -7.43 -13.47
N CYS A 269 10.20 -7.18 -12.44
CA CYS A 269 9.79 -7.23 -11.05
C CYS A 269 10.19 -5.97 -10.30
N TYR A 270 9.64 -5.79 -9.11
CA TYR A 270 10.14 -4.82 -8.16
C TYR A 270 11.40 -5.33 -7.45
N ARG A 271 12.08 -4.43 -6.73
CA ARG A 271 13.22 -4.79 -5.88
C ARG A 271 12.82 -5.89 -4.87
N PRO A 272 13.67 -6.91 -4.64
CA PRO A 272 13.35 -8.01 -3.72
C PRO A 272 12.93 -7.53 -2.33
N ARG A 273 13.64 -6.51 -1.80
CA ARG A 273 13.32 -5.89 -0.52
C ARG A 273 11.93 -5.29 -0.45
N PHE A 274 11.50 -4.59 -1.50
CA PHE A 274 10.18 -3.97 -1.55
C PHE A 274 9.07 -5.04 -1.56
N LEU A 275 9.24 -6.09 -2.37
CA LEU A 275 8.30 -7.20 -2.46
C LEU A 275 8.19 -7.94 -1.13
N TRP A 276 9.33 -8.26 -0.51
CA TRP A 276 9.38 -8.88 0.81
C TRP A 276 8.65 -8.04 1.85
N GLU A 277 8.94 -6.73 1.88
CA GLU A 277 8.36 -5.81 2.85
C GLU A 277 6.84 -5.73 2.70
N THR A 278 6.36 -5.61 1.46
CA THR A 278 4.92 -5.59 1.13
C THR A 278 4.23 -6.91 1.51
N LEU A 279 4.88 -8.06 1.31
CA LEU A 279 4.34 -9.34 1.79
C LEU A 279 4.30 -9.38 3.32
N LYS A 280 5.30 -8.81 4.00
CA LYS A 280 5.35 -8.74 5.47
C LYS A 280 4.34 -7.78 6.07
N THR A 281 4.02 -6.67 5.42
CA THR A 281 2.92 -5.79 5.87
C THR A 281 1.57 -6.50 5.80
N MET A 282 1.35 -7.35 4.79
CA MET A 282 0.14 -8.17 4.76
C MET A 282 0.07 -9.16 5.93
N GLN A 283 1.17 -9.83 6.27
CA GLN A 283 1.24 -10.70 7.45
C GLN A 283 1.08 -9.94 8.78
N LEU A 284 1.49 -8.66 8.80
CA LEU A 284 1.31 -7.78 9.95
C LEU A 284 -0.17 -7.47 10.17
N LEU A 285 -0.88 -7.10 9.11
CA LEU A 285 -2.31 -6.79 9.13
C LEU A 285 -3.19 -8.02 9.37
N PHE A 286 -2.84 -9.17 8.76
CA PHE A 286 -3.63 -10.40 8.76
C PHE A 286 -2.83 -11.57 9.34
N PRO A 287 -2.58 -11.58 10.67
CA PRO A 287 -1.89 -12.68 11.29
C PRO A 287 -2.75 -13.96 11.29
N PRO A 288 -2.13 -15.16 11.37
CA PRO A 288 -2.88 -16.42 11.34
C PRO A 288 -3.95 -16.57 12.42
N GLY A 289 -3.79 -15.92 13.58
CA GLY A 289 -4.78 -15.95 14.65
C GLY A 289 -6.13 -15.29 14.30
N ASP A 290 -6.17 -14.45 13.26
CA ASP A 290 -7.38 -13.71 12.87
C ASP A 290 -8.16 -14.37 11.73
N TRP A 291 -7.80 -15.59 11.30
CA TRP A 291 -8.48 -16.30 10.21
C TRP A 291 -9.98 -16.50 10.42
N ASN A 292 -10.42 -16.74 11.66
CA ASN A 292 -11.85 -16.92 11.94
C ASN A 292 -12.64 -15.61 11.77
N TRP A 293 -12.03 -14.47 12.11
CA TRP A 293 -12.61 -13.14 11.84
C TRP A 293 -12.61 -12.84 10.33
N LEU A 294 -11.55 -13.22 9.62
CA LEU A 294 -11.50 -13.08 8.16
C LEU A 294 -12.57 -13.92 7.46
N LYS A 295 -12.81 -15.16 7.92
CA LYS A 295 -13.86 -16.04 7.38
C LYS A 295 -15.26 -15.48 7.55
N SER A 296 -15.54 -14.74 8.63
CA SER A 296 -16.86 -14.14 8.83
C SER A 296 -17.10 -12.92 7.93
N LYS A 297 -16.05 -12.32 7.39
CA LYS A 297 -16.09 -11.15 6.52
C LYS A 297 -16.06 -11.55 5.04
N LYS A 298 -17.13 -12.12 4.44
CA LYS A 298 -17.32 -12.26 2.96
C LYS A 298 -16.24 -13.03 2.14
N GLU A 299 -16.53 -13.20 0.84
CA GLU A 299 -15.84 -14.06 -0.15
C GLU A 299 -14.39 -13.68 -0.48
N ASN A 300 -14.07 -12.38 -0.54
CA ASN A 300 -12.75 -11.89 -0.99
C ASN A 300 -11.61 -12.32 -0.05
N TYR A 301 -11.89 -12.59 1.22
CA TYR A 301 -10.86 -12.95 2.19
C TYR A 301 -10.45 -14.42 2.13
N LYS A 302 -11.20 -15.28 1.42
CA LYS A 302 -10.77 -16.67 1.14
C LYS A 302 -9.46 -16.68 0.34
N GLN A 303 -9.23 -15.68 -0.52
CA GLN A 303 -8.06 -15.58 -1.39
C GLN A 303 -6.77 -15.40 -0.58
N LEU A 304 -6.80 -14.56 0.46
CA LEU A 304 -5.66 -14.35 1.35
C LEU A 304 -5.21 -15.66 2.01
N ARG A 305 -6.16 -16.50 2.42
CA ARG A 305 -5.86 -17.76 3.13
C ARG A 305 -4.96 -18.69 2.32
N CYS A 306 -5.27 -18.89 1.05
CA CYS A 306 -4.51 -19.76 0.15
C CYS A 306 -3.04 -19.30 0.05
N HIS A 307 -2.82 -17.99 0.05
CA HIS A 307 -1.49 -17.41 -0.14
C HIS A 307 -0.68 -17.33 1.16
N PHE A 308 -1.32 -17.17 2.33
CA PHE A 308 -0.59 -17.09 3.61
C PHE A 308 -0.23 -18.44 4.20
N GLU A 309 -1.00 -19.51 3.91
CA GLU A 309 -0.66 -20.88 4.34
C GLU A 309 0.66 -21.38 3.68
N ASP A 310 0.98 -20.94 2.46
CA ASP A 310 2.24 -21.30 1.78
C ASP A 310 3.42 -20.40 2.19
N TRP A 311 3.14 -19.16 2.62
CA TRP A 311 4.15 -18.16 3.00
C TRP A 311 4.55 -18.23 4.49
N HIS A 312 4.54 -19.42 5.08
CA HIS A 312 5.01 -19.69 6.45
C HIS A 312 6.55 -19.76 6.55
N GLY A 313 7.24 -18.81 5.90
CA GLY A 313 8.66 -18.61 6.11
C GLY A 313 8.93 -18.04 7.51
N LYS A 314 9.57 -18.87 8.35
CA LYS A 314 10.13 -18.64 9.69
C LYS A 314 9.72 -17.31 10.33
N ASP A 315 8.87 -17.39 11.35
CA ASP A 315 8.50 -16.30 12.25
C ASP A 315 9.70 -15.37 12.49
N VAL A 316 9.66 -14.18 11.90
CA VAL A 316 10.42 -13.08 12.46
C VAL A 316 9.76 -12.86 13.81
N ASN A 317 10.52 -13.07 14.88
CA ASN A 317 10.14 -12.79 16.27
C ASN A 317 9.91 -11.27 16.40
N LEU A 318 8.81 -10.78 15.84
CA LEU A 318 8.40 -9.38 15.82
C LEU A 318 7.72 -9.08 17.16
N ARG A 319 8.53 -9.07 18.22
CA ARG A 319 8.18 -8.43 19.51
C ARG A 319 7.83 -6.96 19.25
N ALA A 320 7.24 -6.29 20.24
CA ALA A 320 6.92 -4.86 20.16
C ALA A 320 8.10 -4.07 19.56
N LEU A 321 7.86 -3.44 18.42
CA LEU A 321 8.85 -2.62 17.72
C LEU A 321 8.75 -1.20 18.27
N THR A 322 9.87 -0.50 18.41
CA THR A 322 9.84 0.96 18.53
C THR A 322 9.53 1.58 17.16
N GLY A 323 9.06 2.84 17.13
CA GLY A 323 8.89 3.58 15.87
C GLY A 323 10.13 3.51 14.97
N ALA A 324 11.32 3.77 15.54
CA ALA A 324 12.59 3.66 14.83
C ALA A 324 12.87 2.24 14.28
N GLN A 325 12.53 1.18 15.02
CA GLN A 325 12.68 -0.19 14.54
C GLN A 325 11.67 -0.53 13.45
N LEU A 326 10.46 0.02 13.50
CA LEU A 326 9.46 -0.13 12.44
C LEU A 326 9.96 0.54 11.16
N LEU A 327 10.47 1.78 11.24
CA LEU A 327 11.07 2.49 10.10
C LEU A 327 12.22 1.71 9.46
N ARG A 328 13.08 1.11 10.30
CA ARG A 328 14.22 0.31 9.81
C ARG A 328 13.80 -1.01 9.18
N THR A 329 12.75 -1.65 9.70
CA THR A 329 12.27 -2.94 9.22
C THR A 329 11.44 -2.80 7.95
N TYR A 330 10.67 -1.71 7.85
CA TYR A 330 9.73 -1.45 6.77
C TYR A 330 10.00 -0.10 6.07
N PRO A 331 11.20 0.16 5.52
CA PRO A 331 11.54 1.48 4.97
C PRO A 331 10.58 2.02 3.91
N TYR A 332 9.93 1.18 3.09
CA TYR A 332 9.01 1.65 2.05
C TYR A 332 7.62 2.02 2.61
N TRP A 333 7.15 1.28 3.60
CA TRP A 333 5.81 1.42 4.16
C TRP A 333 5.78 2.09 5.53
N ALA A 334 6.94 2.42 6.10
CA ALA A 334 7.08 2.91 7.46
C ALA A 334 6.21 4.12 7.77
N VAL A 335 6.24 5.14 6.91
CA VAL A 335 5.46 6.35 7.09
C VAL A 335 3.97 6.04 7.15
N ARG A 336 3.48 5.14 6.28
CA ARG A 336 2.07 4.73 6.26
C ARG A 336 1.70 3.87 7.47
N LEU A 337 2.59 2.96 7.88
CA LEU A 337 2.39 2.15 9.08
C LEU A 337 2.41 3.00 10.37
N GLU A 338 3.23 4.05 10.41
CA GLU A 338 3.28 5.02 11.51
C GLU A 338 1.96 5.81 11.58
N ILE A 339 1.47 6.34 10.46
CA ILE A 339 0.17 7.00 10.39
C ILE A 339 -0.95 6.06 10.86
N LEU A 340 -0.94 4.80 10.38
CA LEU A 340 -1.91 3.80 10.82
C LEU A 340 -1.79 3.48 12.32
N TYR A 341 -0.58 3.47 12.86
CA TYR A 341 -0.37 3.24 14.28
C TYR A 341 -0.90 4.39 15.13
N GLN A 342 -0.61 5.63 14.72
CA GLN A 342 -1.11 6.84 15.39
C GLN A 342 -2.64 6.85 15.39
N GLU A 343 -3.26 6.53 14.24
CA GLU A 343 -4.71 6.41 14.12
C GLU A 343 -5.30 5.26 14.97
N ALA A 344 -4.55 4.18 15.16
CA ALA A 344 -4.94 3.09 16.04
C ALA A 344 -4.74 3.42 17.53
N GLU A 345 -3.86 4.37 17.86
CA GLU A 345 -3.61 4.83 19.22
C GLU A 345 -4.62 5.85 19.70
N ASP A 346 -4.90 6.83 18.84
CA ASP A 346 -5.84 7.90 19.08
C ASP A 346 -6.74 8.06 17.85
N PRO A 347 -7.85 7.30 17.77
CA PRO A 347 -8.69 7.28 16.59
C PRO A 347 -9.43 8.61 16.44
N THR A 348 -9.10 9.34 15.37
CA THR A 348 -9.74 10.61 15.05
C THR A 348 -11.25 10.41 14.87
N PRO A 349 -12.12 11.18 15.53
CA PRO A 349 -13.55 10.96 15.42
C PRO A 349 -14.04 11.40 14.04
N VAL A 350 -14.46 10.44 13.20
CA VAL A 350 -15.00 10.74 11.87
C VAL A 350 -16.51 11.00 11.87
N SER A 351 -17.25 10.47 12.84
CA SER A 351 -18.69 10.72 12.94
C SER A 351 -18.97 12.07 13.62
N CYS A 352 -20.02 12.78 13.18
CA CYS A 352 -20.48 14.00 13.85
C CYS A 352 -20.82 13.75 15.33
N LEU A 353 -21.35 12.57 15.64
CA LEU A 353 -21.61 12.11 17.01
C LEU A 353 -20.31 11.86 17.77
N GLY A 354 -19.28 11.28 17.13
CA GLY A 354 -17.94 11.12 17.71
C GLY A 354 -17.30 12.47 18.02
N ARG A 355 -17.34 13.42 17.07
CA ARG A 355 -16.83 14.79 17.25
C ARG A 355 -17.59 15.54 18.35
N TRP A 356 -18.89 15.29 18.49
CA TRP A 356 -19.70 15.85 19.56
C TRP A 356 -19.37 15.21 20.92
N ALA A 357 -19.21 13.89 20.96
CA ALA A 357 -18.87 13.15 22.17
C ALA A 357 -17.46 13.51 22.68
N GLU A 358 -16.50 13.71 21.80
CA GLU A 358 -15.15 14.17 22.17
C GLU A 358 -15.15 15.56 22.79
N ARG A 359 -15.84 16.53 22.16
CA ARG A 359 -16.02 17.88 22.73
C ARG A 359 -16.66 17.83 24.11
N ARG A 360 -17.55 16.87 24.35
CA ARG A 360 -18.25 16.72 25.63
C ARG A 360 -17.45 15.95 26.68
N LYS A 361 -16.57 15.02 26.29
CA LYS A 361 -15.67 14.28 27.20
C LYS A 361 -14.66 15.19 27.89
N ALA A 362 -14.00 16.08 27.15
CA ALA A 362 -13.03 17.03 27.73
C ALA A 362 -13.69 17.97 28.76
N ALA A 363 -14.92 18.43 28.46
CA ALA A 363 -15.69 19.28 29.35
C ALA A 363 -16.20 18.50 30.59
N TRP A 364 -16.73 17.29 30.41
CA TRP A 364 -17.30 16.49 31.50
C TRP A 364 -16.27 16.13 32.58
N HIS A 365 -15.04 15.78 32.20
CA HIS A 365 -13.97 15.53 33.17
C HIS A 365 -13.61 16.79 33.96
N SER A 366 -13.54 17.95 33.30
CA SER A 366 -13.29 19.23 33.96
C SER A 366 -14.42 19.62 34.93
N TYR A 367 -15.68 19.37 34.55
CA TYR A 367 -16.84 19.61 35.41
C TYR A 367 -16.87 18.65 36.62
N LEU A 368 -16.50 17.39 36.45
CA LEU A 368 -16.41 16.44 37.57
C LEU A 368 -15.34 16.86 38.58
N VAL A 369 -14.16 17.31 38.11
CA VAL A 369 -13.09 17.82 38.99
C VAL A 369 -13.56 19.06 39.75
N ALA A 370 -14.20 20.01 39.07
CA ALA A 370 -14.73 21.22 39.71
C ALA A 370 -15.83 20.90 40.74
N PHE A 371 -16.74 19.97 40.41
CA PHE A 371 -17.79 19.53 41.32
C PHE A 371 -17.21 18.90 42.60
N TRP A 372 -16.24 17.99 42.47
CA TRP A 372 -15.56 17.39 43.63
C TRP A 372 -14.79 18.42 44.45
N ALA A 373 -14.15 19.39 43.81
CA ALA A 373 -13.46 20.48 44.52
C ALA A 373 -14.44 21.31 45.38
N ILE A 374 -15.64 21.60 44.86
CA ILE A 374 -16.68 22.33 45.60
C ILE A 374 -17.20 21.50 46.78
N VAL A 375 -17.49 20.21 46.57
CA VAL A 375 -17.95 19.30 47.64
C VAL A 375 -16.93 19.23 48.78
N ILE A 376 -15.65 19.09 48.43
CA ILE A 376 -14.54 19.06 49.40
C ILE A 376 -14.43 20.41 50.13
N ALA A 377 -14.53 21.54 49.42
CA ALA A 377 -14.47 22.86 50.03
C ALA A 377 -15.62 23.11 51.02
N VAL A 378 -16.84 22.70 50.68
CA VAL A 378 -18.01 22.79 51.59
C VAL A 378 -17.79 21.92 52.82
N PHE A 379 -17.31 20.69 52.64
CA PHE A 379 -17.02 19.78 53.76
C PHE A 379 -16.00 20.37 54.73
N PHE A 380 -14.88 20.89 54.21
CA PHE A 380 -13.87 21.56 55.04
C PHE A 380 -14.40 22.84 55.69
N GLY A 381 -15.24 23.62 54.99
CA GLY A 381 -15.89 24.80 55.55
C GLY A 381 -16.79 24.47 56.75
N LEU A 382 -17.59 23.39 56.65
CA LEU A 382 -18.43 22.91 57.75
C LEU A 382 -17.60 22.40 58.93
N ALA A 383 -16.56 21.60 58.66
CA ALA A 383 -15.66 21.09 59.68
C ALA A 383 -14.94 22.22 60.44
N ALA A 384 -14.42 23.21 59.72
CA ALA A 384 -13.77 24.39 60.31
C ALA A 384 -14.73 25.20 61.19
N THR A 385 -15.99 25.35 60.76
CA THR A 385 -17.02 26.04 61.53
C THR A 385 -17.35 25.29 62.83
N ALA A 386 -17.47 23.97 62.77
CA ALA A 386 -17.69 23.14 63.96
C ALA A 386 -16.53 23.21 64.95
N LEU A 387 -15.28 23.14 64.46
CA LEU A 387 -14.08 23.30 65.29
C LEU A 387 -14.03 24.68 65.96
N SER A 388 -14.35 25.75 65.22
CA SER A 388 -14.41 27.11 65.75
C SER A 388 -15.47 27.26 66.86
N ALA A 389 -16.65 26.66 66.69
CA ALA A 389 -17.68 26.66 67.72
C ALA A 389 -17.24 25.92 69.00
N VAL A 390 -16.60 24.76 68.86
CA VAL A 390 -16.05 24.00 69.99
C VAL A 390 -14.94 24.79 70.68
N GLN A 391 -14.02 25.40 69.92
CA GLN A 391 -12.95 26.22 70.48
C GLN A 391 -13.50 27.45 71.22
N THR A 392 -14.51 28.11 70.67
CA THR A 392 -15.19 29.23 71.31
C THR A 392 -15.87 28.80 72.62
N TRP A 393 -16.50 27.63 72.63
CA TRP A 393 -17.10 27.05 73.83
C TRP A 393 -16.08 26.72 74.91
N ILE A 394 -14.97 26.07 74.56
CA ILE A 394 -13.87 25.76 75.49
C ILE A 394 -13.30 27.06 76.07
N THR A 395 -13.07 28.08 75.24
CA THR A 395 -12.56 29.38 75.67
C THR A 395 -13.53 30.09 76.61
N TYR A 396 -14.83 30.02 76.33
CA TYR A 396 -15.88 30.56 77.19
C TYR A 396 -15.92 29.87 78.55
N GLN A 397 -15.81 28.53 78.59
CA GLN A 397 -15.74 27.78 79.84
C GLN A 397 -14.49 28.10 80.65
N ALA A 398 -13.33 28.23 79.99
CA ALA A 398 -12.07 28.62 80.63
C ALA A 398 -12.14 30.04 81.23
N TRP A 399 -12.82 30.98 80.56
CA TRP A 399 -13.05 32.32 81.10
C TRP A 399 -13.98 32.34 82.31
N LYS A 400 -15.03 31.51 82.31
CA LYS A 400 -16.03 31.45 83.39
C LYS A 400 -15.54 30.72 84.64
N HIS A 401 -14.63 29.76 84.48
CA HIS A 401 -14.03 29.00 85.56
C HIS A 401 -12.50 29.13 85.55
N PRO A 402 -11.94 30.33 85.85
CA PRO A 402 -10.51 30.48 85.99
C PRO A 402 -10.04 29.58 87.13
N ILE A 403 -9.15 28.63 86.82
CA ILE A 403 -8.53 27.78 87.84
C ILE A 403 -7.64 28.72 88.66
N ASN A 404 -8.03 28.95 89.92
CA ASN A 404 -7.17 29.62 90.87
C ASN A 404 -5.95 28.73 91.12
N SER A 405 -4.86 29.00 90.40
CA SER A 405 -3.54 28.46 90.68
C SER A 405 -3.00 29.11 91.96
N SER A 406 -3.57 28.73 93.11
CA SER A 406 -3.02 29.04 94.42
C SER A 406 -2.51 27.73 95.03
N GLN A 407 -1.32 27.31 94.61
CA GLN A 407 -0.37 26.52 95.39
C GLN A 407 0.98 26.45 94.66
N THR A 408 1.78 27.51 94.82
CA THR A 408 3.23 27.45 95.11
C THR A 408 3.55 28.63 96.02
#